data_AF-A0A4Q3TBG3-F1
#
_entry.id   AF-A0A4Q3TBG3-F1
#
_cell.length_a   1.000
_cell.length_b   1.000
_cell.length_c   1.000
_cell.angle_alpha   90.00
_cell.angle_beta   90.00
_cell.angle_gamma   90.00
#
_symmetry.space_group_name_H-M   'P 1'
#
loop_
_entity.id
_entity.type
_entity.pdbx_description
1 polymer ?
#
loop_
_entity_poly.entity_id
_entity_poly.type
_entity_poly.pdbx_seq_one_letter_code
_entity_poly.pdbx_strand_id
1 'polypeptide(L)' 'MVSSSHVTPFPADEPLRFERLSVFVRGLEVEAGIGVYDHEQGRLQRLVIDVTLELEPKPIERLGDTINYET' A
#
# COMPACT_ATOMS: atom_id res chain seq x y z
N MET A 1 -32.49 46.13 7.77
CA MET A 1 -31.52 45.53 8.69
C MET A 1 -31.00 44.27 8.04
N VAL A 2 -29.74 44.26 7.61
CA VAL A 2 -29.11 43.09 6.95
C VAL A 2 -28.68 42.10 8.03
N SER A 3 -29.19 40.87 7.95
CA SER A 3 -28.80 39.77 8.83
C SER A 3 -27.46 39.20 8.36
N SER A 4 -26.41 39.37 9.14
CA SER A 4 -25.09 38.81 8.85
C SER A 4 -25.07 37.32 9.15
N SER A 5 -24.88 36.49 8.13
CA SER A 5 -24.62 35.05 8.28
C SER A 5 -23.22 34.83 8.87
N HIS A 6 -23.15 34.16 10.03
CA HIS A 6 -21.87 33.75 10.62
C HIS A 6 -21.38 32.49 9.90
N VAL A 7 -20.26 32.59 9.19
CA VAL A 7 -19.54 31.43 8.66
C VAL A 7 -18.68 30.89 9.79
N THR A 8 -19.01 29.71 10.30
CA THR A 8 -18.12 28.98 11.22
C THR A 8 -16.88 28.53 10.45
N PRO A 9 -15.66 28.87 10.88
CA PRO A 9 -14.44 28.41 10.24
C PRO A 9 -14.33 26.89 10.35
N PHE A 10 -13.84 26.26 9.29
CA PHE A 10 -13.46 24.85 9.32
C PHE A 10 -12.33 24.68 10.35
N PRO A 11 -12.40 23.71 11.28
CA PRO A 11 -11.36 23.52 12.28
C PRO A 11 -10.04 23.21 11.58
N ALA A 12 -9.08 24.13 11.70
CA ALA A 12 -7.80 24.07 10.99
C ALA A 12 -6.81 23.07 11.61
N ASP A 13 -7.06 22.60 12.83
CA ASP A 13 -6.09 21.88 13.67
C ASP A 13 -6.48 20.42 13.99
N GLU A 14 -7.46 19.84 13.30
CA GLU A 14 -7.72 18.41 13.48
C GLU A 14 -6.62 17.62 12.74
N PRO A 15 -5.77 16.85 13.43
CA PRO A 15 -4.69 16.13 12.76
C PRO A 15 -5.31 15.16 11.76
N LEU A 16 -4.78 15.15 10.53
CA LEU A 16 -5.17 14.19 9.50
C LEU A 16 -5.11 12.77 10.08
N ARG A 17 -6.29 12.14 10.23
CA ARG A 17 -6.38 10.75 10.66
C ARG A 17 -6.05 9.85 9.48
N PHE A 18 -4.84 9.31 9.49
CA PHE A 18 -4.44 8.26 8.57
C PHE A 18 -4.88 6.91 9.16
N GLU A 19 -6.04 6.40 8.74
CA GLU A 19 -6.61 5.18 9.34
C GLU A 19 -5.88 3.90 8.91
N ARG A 20 -5.33 3.88 7.69
CA ARG A 20 -4.56 2.75 7.15
C ARG A 20 -3.79 3.20 5.91
N LEU A 21 -2.56 2.71 5.77
CA LEU A 21 -1.77 2.84 4.56
C LEU A 21 -1.43 1.43 4.06
N SER A 22 -1.62 1.16 2.77
CA SER A 22 -1.32 -0.15 2.20
C SER A 22 -0.72 -0.03 0.81
N VAL A 23 0.20 -0.94 0.49
CA VAL A 23 0.80 -1.09 -0.84
C VAL A 23 0.42 -2.46 -1.39
N PHE A 24 0.05 -2.50 -2.67
CA PHE A 24 -0.36 -3.73 -3.35
C PHE A 24 0.49 -3.96 -4.59
N VAL A 25 1.03 -5.16 -4.72
CA VAL A 25 1.58 -5.67 -5.99
C VAL A 25 0.70 -6.83 -6.41
N ARG A 26 0.20 -6.80 -7.64
CA ARG A 26 -0.76 -7.81 -8.13
C ARG A 26 -0.20 -8.52 -9.33
N GLY A 27 -0.45 -9.83 -9.41
CA GLY A 27 -0.10 -10.64 -10.57
C GLY A 27 1.41 -10.70 -10.84
N LEU A 28 2.24 -10.65 -9.80
CA LEU A 28 3.70 -10.77 -9.96
C LEU A 28 4.02 -12.19 -10.41
N GLU A 29 4.42 -12.34 -11.68
CA GLU A 29 4.84 -13.62 -12.23
C GLU A 29 6.31 -13.91 -11.93
N VAL A 30 6.59 -15.08 -11.38
CA VAL A 30 7.95 -15.58 -11.14
C VAL A 30 8.08 -17.04 -11.57
N GLU A 31 9.23 -17.39 -12.14
CA GLU A 31 9.58 -18.78 -12.43
C GLU A 31 10.34 -19.36 -11.24
N ALA A 32 9.75 -20.34 -10.56
CA ALA A 32 10.32 -20.90 -9.34
C ALA A 32 10.34 -22.43 -9.36
N GLY A 33 11.41 -23.02 -8.83
CA GLY A 33 11.46 -24.46 -8.54
C GLY A 33 10.71 -24.74 -7.24
N ILE A 34 9.49 -25.25 -7.36
CA ILE A 34 8.62 -25.59 -6.25
C ILE A 34 7.93 -26.92 -6.55
N GLY A 35 7.69 -27.74 -5.54
CA GLY A 35 7.00 -29.02 -5.72
C GLY A 35 7.32 -30.02 -4.62
N VAL A 36 6.41 -30.97 -4.40
CA VAL A 36 6.55 -32.06 -3.43
C VAL A 36 7.03 -33.34 -4.13
N TYR A 37 6.66 -33.54 -5.38
CA TYR A 37 6.97 -34.75 -6.13
C TYR A 37 8.34 -34.69 -6.80
N ASP A 38 8.97 -35.86 -6.97
CA ASP A 38 10.29 -35.98 -7.60
C ASP A 38 10.34 -35.41 -9.01
N HIS A 39 9.23 -35.47 -9.76
CA HIS A 39 9.14 -34.93 -11.12
C HIS A 39 9.01 -33.40 -11.18
N GLU A 40 8.77 -32.75 -10.04
CA GLU A 40 8.77 -31.29 -9.91
C GLU A 40 10.17 -30.75 -9.59
N GLN A 41 11.04 -31.58 -9.00
CA GLN A 41 12.41 -31.21 -8.69
C GLN A 41 13.19 -30.88 -9.97
N GLY A 42 13.86 -29.71 -9.97
CA GLY A 42 14.62 -29.23 -11.13
C GLY A 42 13.79 -28.64 -12.26
N ARG A 43 12.46 -28.59 -12.14
CA ARG A 43 11.56 -27.94 -13.10
C ARG A 43 11.07 -26.60 -12.56
N LEU A 44 11.20 -25.55 -13.36
CA LEU A 44 10.59 -24.26 -13.04
C LEU A 44 9.09 -24.30 -13.34
N GLN A 45 8.32 -23.70 -12.42
CA GLN A 45 6.88 -23.53 -12.53
C GLN A 45 6.55 -22.05 -12.34
N ARG A 46 5.59 -21.54 -13.12
CA ARG A 46 5.10 -20.17 -13.00
C ARG A 46 4.28 -20.02 -11.72
N LEU A 47 4.68 -19.10 -10.87
CA LEU A 47 3.89 -18.61 -9.74
C LEU A 47 3.36 -17.21 -10.05
N VAL A 48 2.12 -16.95 -9.63
CA VAL A 48 1.49 -15.63 -9.71
C VAL A 48 1.25 -15.18 -8.28
N ILE A 49 1.89 -14.08 -7.87
CA ILE A 49 1.92 -13.63 -6.49
C ILE A 49 1.18 -12.30 -6.36
N ASP A 50 0.24 -12.26 -5.41
CA ASP A 50 -0.37 -11.02 -4.94
C ASP A 50 0.21 -10.67 -3.57
N VAL A 51 0.74 -9.46 -3.44
CA VAL A 51 1.40 -8.95 -2.24
C VAL A 51 0.57 -7.79 -1.68
N THR A 52 0.31 -7.82 -0.38
CA THR A 52 -0.27 -6.72 0.39
C THR A 52 0.65 -6.37 1.53
N LEU A 53 1.15 -5.14 1.57
CA LEU A 53 1.90 -4.59 2.70
C LEU A 53 1.00 -3.62 3.44
N GLU A 54 0.75 -3.89 4.72
CA GLU A 54 0.13 -2.91 5.63
C GLU A 54 1.23 -2.06 6.25
N LEU A 55 1.06 -0.74 6.19
CA LEU A 55 2.03 0.24 6.65
C LEU A 55 1.46 1.00 7.85
N GLU A 56 2.33 1.24 8.82
CA GLU A 56 1.99 2.13 9.92
C GLU A 56 1.74 3.55 9.38
N PRO A 57 0.63 4.18 9.80
CA PRO A 57 0.35 5.55 9.41
C PRO A 57 1.45 6.51 9.87
N LYS A 58 2.03 7.25 8.93
CA LYS A 58 3.04 8.28 9.20
C LYS A 58 2.87 9.46 8.24
N PRO A 59 3.35 10.67 8.61
CA PRO A 59 3.46 11.78 7.67
C PRO A 59 4.32 11.40 6.46
N ILE A 60 3.86 11.76 5.27
CA ILE A 60 4.58 11.58 4.00
C ILE A 60 4.80 12.97 3.42
N GLU A 61 6.04 13.45 3.45
CA GLU A 61 6.41 14.77 2.94
C GLU A 61 7.12 14.68 1.59
N ARG A 62 7.80 13.55 1.35
CA ARG A 62 8.63 13.29 0.17
C ARG A 62 8.44 11.85 -0.30
N LEU A 63 8.80 11.59 -1.56
CA LEU A 63 8.74 10.25 -2.13
C LEU A 63 9.60 9.24 -1.34
N GLY A 64 10.74 9.69 -0.80
CA GLY A 64 11.60 8.85 0.05
C GLY A 64 10.96 8.41 1.36
N ASP A 65 9.85 9.02 1.77
CA ASP A 65 9.09 8.59 2.96
C ASP A 65 8.17 7.40 2.64
N THR A 66 7.99 7.05 1.36
CA THR A 66 7.17 5.92 0.90
C THR A 66 7.99 4.64 0.77
N ILE A 67 7.34 3.53 0.39
CA ILE A 67 8.00 2.26 0.07
C ILE A 67 8.17 2.15 -1.44
N ASN A 68 9.40 1.83 -1.85
CA ASN A 68 9.67 1.38 -3.21
C ASN A 68 9.28 -0.10 -3.33
N TYR A 69 8.44 -0.43 -4.31
CA TYR A 69 7.97 -1.79 -4.60
C TYR A 69 8.73 -2.44 -5.78
N GLU A 70 9.79 -1.80 -6.28
CA GLU A 70 10.63 -2.31 -7.37
C GLU A 70 11.99 -2.85 -6.89
N THR A 71 12.26 -2.79 -5.58
CA THR A 71 13.52 -3.20 -4.92
C THR A 71 13.25 -4.21 -3.83
#